data_AF-A0A7J8M4X6-F1
#
_entry.id   AF-A0A7J8M4X6-F1
#
_cell.length_a   1.000
_cell.length_b   1.000
_cell.length_c   1.000
_cell.angle_alpha   90.00
_cell.angle_beta   90.00
_cell.angle_gamma   90.00
#
_symmetry.space_group_name_H-M   'P 1'
#
loop_
_entity.id
_entity.type
_entity.pdbx_description
1 polymer ?
#
loop_
_entity_poly.entity_id
_entity_poly.type
_entity_poly.pdbx_seq_one_letter_code
_entity_poly.pdbx_strand_id
1 'polypeptide(L)'
;MGIYAMDFALKFNHSIFSTPYPPKPSPKCRFLTARCSLPLSSDGAATGLAERPWKVADARLVLEDGSIWRAKSFGASGTRVGEVVFNTSLTGYQEILTDPSYAGQFVLMTNPHIGNTGVNFDDDESRQCFLAGLVIRSLSITTSNWRCVETLGDYLAERNVMGIYDVDTRAITRRLRQDGSLIGVLSTEQSRSD
;
A
#
# COMPACT_ATOMS: atom_id res chain seq x y z
N MET A 1 20.20 -54.28 -7.21
CA MET A 1 19.39 -53.35 -8.01
C MET A 1 20.13 -52.02 -8.01
N GLY A 2 21.11 -51.89 -8.90
CA GLY A 2 21.99 -50.73 -8.99
C GLY A 2 21.54 -49.80 -10.11
N ILE A 3 21.70 -48.50 -9.90
CA ILE A 3 21.50 -47.49 -10.96
C ILE A 3 22.80 -46.67 -10.99
N TYR A 4 23.45 -46.71 -12.15
CA TYR A 4 24.71 -46.06 -12.47
C TYR A 4 24.50 -44.54 -12.64
N ALA A 5 25.29 -43.73 -11.93
CA ALA A 5 25.48 -42.33 -12.25
C ALA A 5 26.64 -42.23 -13.25
N MET A 6 26.35 -41.79 -14.48
CA MET A 6 27.36 -41.49 -15.49
C MET A 6 27.77 -40.03 -15.40
N ASP A 7 29.01 -39.81 -14.97
CA ASP A 7 29.75 -38.56 -15.12
C ASP A 7 30.12 -38.37 -16.59
N PHE A 8 29.69 -37.26 -17.20
CA PHE A 8 30.13 -36.87 -18.55
C PHE A 8 30.89 -35.55 -18.48
N ALA A 9 32.21 -35.67 -18.34
CA ALA A 9 33.14 -34.55 -18.43
C ALA A 9 33.37 -34.17 -19.91
N LEU A 10 32.87 -33.01 -20.32
CA LEU A 10 33.26 -32.38 -21.60
C LEU A 10 34.24 -31.24 -21.32
N LYS A 11 35.52 -31.52 -21.58
CA LYS A 11 36.55 -30.50 -21.80
C LYS A 11 36.29 -29.85 -23.17
N PHE A 12 36.09 -28.54 -23.20
CA PHE A 12 36.31 -27.74 -24.40
C PHE A 12 37.37 -26.68 -24.09
N ASN A 13 38.49 -26.79 -24.78
CA ASN A 13 39.59 -25.83 -24.77
C ASN A 13 39.69 -25.28 -26.19
N HIS A 14 39.35 -24.00 -26.40
CA HIS A 14 40.22 -23.05 -27.09
C HIS A 14 39.60 -21.66 -27.09
N SER A 15 40.44 -20.69 -26.72
CA SER A 15 40.45 -19.28 -27.13
C SER A 15 39.54 -18.91 -28.31
N ILE A 16 38.85 -17.76 -28.21
CA ILE A 16 38.78 -16.69 -29.22
C ILE A 16 37.74 -15.63 -28.78
N PHE A 17 38.06 -14.35 -29.02
CA PHE A 17 37.25 -13.13 -28.82
C PHE A 17 37.28 -12.42 -27.46
N SER A 18 38.47 -11.97 -27.06
CA SER A 18 38.64 -10.71 -26.33
C SER A 18 38.34 -9.52 -27.28
N THR A 19 37.23 -8.82 -27.06
CA THR A 19 37.07 -7.44 -27.58
C THR A 19 37.12 -6.46 -26.40
N PRO A 20 37.95 -5.42 -26.48
CA PRO A 20 38.05 -4.43 -25.42
C PRO A 20 36.91 -3.43 -25.58
N TYR A 21 35.81 -3.61 -24.85
CA TYR A 21 34.88 -2.49 -24.65
C TYR A 21 35.52 -1.51 -23.64
N PRO A 22 35.76 -0.24 -24.01
CA PRO A 22 36.24 0.73 -23.04
C PRO A 22 35.15 1.02 -22.00
N PRO A 23 35.50 1.21 -20.72
CA PRO A 23 34.53 1.57 -19.69
C PRO A 23 33.96 2.97 -20.00
N LYS A 24 32.63 3.08 -20.07
CA LYS A 24 31.95 4.38 -20.16
C LYS A 24 32.28 5.20 -18.89
N PRO A 25 32.67 6.48 -19.00
CA PRO A 25 32.88 7.31 -17.83
C PRO A 25 31.55 7.47 -17.08
N SER A 26 31.58 7.20 -15.77
CA SER A 26 30.48 7.55 -14.88
C SER A 26 30.26 9.06 -14.93
N PRO A 27 29.01 9.55 -15.04
CA PRO A 27 28.77 10.97 -14.87
C PRO A 27 29.17 11.33 -13.44
N LYS A 28 30.15 12.23 -13.30
CA LYS A 28 30.50 12.84 -12.02
C LYS A 28 29.22 13.41 -11.43
N CYS A 29 28.68 12.75 -10.41
CA CYS A 29 27.60 13.30 -9.63
C CYS A 29 28.16 14.57 -8.97
N ARG A 30 27.87 15.74 -9.55
CA ARG A 30 28.09 17.00 -8.87
C ARG A 30 27.14 16.98 -7.69
N PHE A 31 27.68 16.63 -6.53
CA PHE A 31 27.04 16.96 -5.26
C PHE A 31 26.90 18.49 -5.24
N LEU A 32 25.74 18.97 -5.67
CA LEU A 32 25.27 20.29 -5.34
C LEU A 32 25.02 20.27 -3.84
N THR A 33 26.06 20.53 -3.06
CA THR A 33 25.93 20.84 -1.65
C THR A 33 25.18 22.16 -1.58
N ALA A 34 23.86 22.10 -1.45
CA ALA A 34 23.03 23.24 -1.10
C ALA A 34 23.41 23.65 0.32
N ARG A 35 24.35 24.59 0.45
CA ARG A 35 24.60 25.29 1.71
C ARG A 35 23.46 26.27 1.89
N CYS A 36 22.48 25.92 2.72
CA CYS A 36 21.57 26.90 3.28
C CYS A 36 22.35 27.73 4.30
N SER A 37 22.78 28.92 3.88
CA SER A 37 23.18 29.98 4.79
C SER A 37 21.92 30.73 5.19
N LEU A 38 21.55 30.73 6.47
CA LEU A 38 20.89 31.85 7.14
C LEU A 38 20.98 31.65 8.67
N PRO A 39 21.03 32.75 9.44
CA PRO A 39 21.65 32.80 10.75
C PRO A 39 20.76 32.22 11.84
N LEU A 40 21.42 31.65 12.84
CA LEU A 40 20.82 31.27 14.11
C LEU A 40 20.38 32.55 14.84
N SER A 41 19.06 32.76 14.94
CA SER A 41 18.45 33.73 15.85
C SER A 41 17.31 33.03 16.59
N SER A 42 17.33 33.24 17.90
CA SER A 42 16.51 32.64 18.94
C SER A 42 15.02 32.98 18.85
N ASP A 43 14.22 32.01 19.32
CA ASP A 43 12.86 32.12 19.85
C ASP A 43 11.73 32.60 18.91
N GLY A 44 10.83 31.67 18.57
CA GLY A 44 9.53 31.98 17.97
C GLY A 44 9.01 30.88 17.04
N ALA A 45 7.79 30.42 17.29
CA ALA A 45 7.10 29.35 16.56
C ALA A 45 7.21 29.44 15.03
N ALA A 46 7.77 28.41 14.40
CA ALA A 46 7.91 28.31 12.96
C ALA A 46 6.60 27.86 12.28
N THR A 47 5.69 28.81 12.08
CA THR A 47 4.61 28.70 11.09
C THR A 47 5.19 29.11 9.73
N GLY A 48 5.58 28.14 8.90
CA GLY A 48 6.12 28.42 7.56
C GLY A 48 6.95 27.29 6.97
N LEU A 49 6.40 26.07 6.91
CA LEU A 49 7.00 24.99 6.14
C LEU A 49 6.31 24.96 4.78
N ALA A 50 7.08 25.15 3.69
CA ALA A 50 6.63 24.91 2.33
C ALA A 50 5.87 23.57 2.28
N GLU A 51 4.60 23.62 1.85
CA GLU A 51 3.74 22.44 1.83
C GLU A 51 4.41 21.36 0.98
N ARG A 52 4.61 20.17 1.57
CA ARG A 52 5.13 19.02 0.83
C ARG A 52 4.09 18.62 -0.21
N PRO A 53 4.44 18.44 -1.49
CA PRO A 53 3.46 18.11 -2.52
C PRO A 53 2.92 16.68 -2.43
N TRP A 54 3.44 15.85 -1.52
CA TRP A 54 2.97 14.48 -1.29
C TRP A 54 2.36 14.31 0.10
N LYS A 55 1.27 13.53 0.17
CA LYS A 55 0.62 13.18 1.43
C LYS A 55 1.60 12.42 2.34
N VAL A 56 1.66 12.81 3.61
CA VAL A 56 2.45 12.14 4.66
C VAL A 56 1.58 11.07 5.32
N ALA A 57 2.20 10.02 5.86
CA ALA A 57 1.49 9.00 6.61
C ALA A 57 0.80 9.60 7.84
N ASP A 58 -0.52 9.52 7.88
CA ASP A 58 -1.45 10.06 8.88
C ASP A 58 -2.33 8.96 9.51
N ALA A 59 -2.16 7.71 9.10
CA ALA A 59 -2.88 6.57 9.61
C ALA A 59 -1.94 5.43 10.04
N ARG A 60 -2.45 4.55 10.89
CA ARG A 60 -1.76 3.32 11.29
C ARG A 60 -2.72 2.16 11.43
N LEU A 61 -2.22 0.98 11.09
CA LEU A 61 -2.83 -0.31 11.36
C LEU A 61 -1.97 -1.04 12.39
N VAL A 62 -2.53 -1.32 13.55
CA VAL A 62 -1.91 -2.09 14.62
C VAL A 62 -2.58 -3.46 14.66
N LEU A 63 -1.81 -4.54 14.62
CA LEU A 63 -2.35 -5.90 14.73
C LEU A 63 -2.12 -6.45 16.15
N GLU A 64 -2.91 -7.44 16.55
CA GLU A 64 -2.85 -8.10 17.88
C GLU A 64 -1.49 -8.69 18.23
N ASP A 65 -0.68 -9.00 17.22
CA ASP A 65 0.67 -9.52 17.36
C ASP A 65 1.73 -8.44 17.67
N GLY A 66 1.32 -7.18 17.81
CA GLY A 66 2.17 -6.03 18.06
C GLY A 66 2.80 -5.39 16.82
N SER A 67 2.48 -5.87 15.61
CA SER A 67 2.97 -5.24 14.38
C SER A 67 2.23 -3.94 14.07
N ILE A 68 3.00 -2.91 13.73
CA ILE A 68 2.49 -1.56 13.46
C ILE A 68 2.86 -1.17 12.02
N TRP A 69 1.84 -0.83 11.24
CA TRP A 69 1.97 -0.44 9.84
C TRP A 69 1.54 1.01 9.67
N ARG A 70 2.47 1.86 9.23
CA ARG A 70 2.18 3.27 8.90
C ARG A 70 1.57 3.35 7.51
N ALA A 71 0.55 4.18 7.38
CA ALA A 71 -0.27 4.28 6.19
C ALA A 71 -0.76 5.72 5.98
N LYS A 72 -1.37 5.95 4.82
CA LYS A 72 -2.09 7.18 4.50
C LYS A 72 -3.59 6.90 4.55
N SER A 73 -4.37 7.76 5.19
CA SER A 73 -5.82 7.65 5.29
C SER A 73 -6.51 8.02 3.98
N PHE A 74 -7.70 7.50 3.73
CA PHE A 74 -8.68 8.01 2.77
C PHE A 74 -10.08 7.58 3.21
N GLY A 75 -11.13 8.21 2.68
CA GLY A 75 -12.49 7.99 3.16
C GLY A 75 -12.71 8.62 4.55
N ALA A 76 -13.36 7.90 5.46
CA ALA A 76 -13.66 8.38 6.79
C ALA A 76 -12.44 8.41 7.73
N SER A 77 -12.45 9.35 8.67
CA SER A 77 -11.46 9.47 9.76
C SER A 77 -12.04 8.97 11.08
N GLY A 78 -11.16 8.56 12.00
CA GLY A 78 -11.50 8.03 13.32
C GLY A 78 -10.57 6.89 13.75
N THR A 79 -11.09 6.06 14.65
CA THR A 79 -10.47 4.82 15.11
C THR A 79 -11.50 3.70 15.09
N ARG A 80 -11.17 2.58 14.44
CA ARG A 80 -12.02 1.37 14.42
C ARG A 80 -11.21 0.14 14.80
N VAL A 81 -11.91 -0.86 15.31
CA VAL A 81 -11.39 -2.19 15.60
C VAL A 81 -12.11 -3.18 14.70
N GLY A 82 -11.40 -4.16 14.18
CA GLY A 82 -11.96 -5.17 13.30
C GLY A 82 -10.97 -6.30 13.04
N GLU A 83 -11.49 -7.43 12.58
CA GLU A 83 -10.68 -8.55 12.13
C GLU A 83 -10.06 -8.23 10.76
N VAL A 84 -8.76 -8.45 10.60
CA VAL A 84 -8.06 -8.22 9.33
C VAL A 84 -8.11 -9.50 8.50
N VAL A 85 -8.79 -9.41 7.36
CA VAL A 85 -8.89 -10.47 6.36
C VAL A 85 -8.27 -10.00 5.05
N PHE A 86 -7.83 -10.92 4.19
CA PHE A 86 -7.30 -10.56 2.87
C PHE A 86 -8.14 -11.16 1.75
N ASN A 87 -8.27 -10.41 0.65
CA ASN A 87 -8.94 -10.85 -0.56
C ASN A 87 -7.98 -10.85 -1.77
N THR A 88 -7.98 -11.95 -2.52
CA THR A 88 -7.14 -12.17 -3.69
C THR A 88 -7.78 -11.73 -5.01
N SER A 89 -9.00 -11.20 -4.99
CA SER A 89 -9.67 -10.65 -6.17
C SER A 89 -8.85 -9.51 -6.76
N LEU A 90 -8.60 -9.60 -8.06
CA LEU A 90 -7.86 -8.58 -8.81
C LEU A 90 -8.77 -7.43 -9.26
N THR A 91 -10.05 -7.72 -9.46
CA THR A 91 -11.08 -6.80 -9.92
C THR A 91 -12.31 -6.94 -9.02
N GLY A 92 -13.29 -6.06 -9.21
CA GLY A 92 -14.53 -6.13 -8.47
C GLY A 92 -14.36 -5.77 -6.99
N TYR A 93 -13.59 -4.70 -6.72
CA TYR A 93 -13.46 -4.24 -5.34
C TYR A 93 -14.76 -3.67 -4.82
N GLN A 94 -15.62 -3.10 -5.67
CA GLN A 94 -16.88 -2.50 -5.23
C GLN A 94 -17.84 -3.54 -4.65
N GLU A 95 -17.97 -4.69 -5.31
CA GLU A 95 -18.78 -5.82 -4.87
C GLU A 95 -18.32 -6.30 -3.48
N ILE A 96 -17.00 -6.36 -3.27
CA ILE A 96 -16.39 -6.68 -1.97
C ILE A 96 -16.73 -5.62 -0.92
N LEU A 97 -16.84 -4.34 -1.30
CA LEU A 97 -17.20 -3.28 -0.35
C LEU A 97 -18.65 -3.41 0.14
N THR A 98 -19.53 -3.86 -0.74
CA THR A 98 -20.96 -3.98 -0.48
C THR A 98 -21.38 -5.37 0.01
N ASP A 99 -20.50 -6.36 0.00
CA ASP A 99 -20.83 -7.71 0.47
C ASP A 99 -21.07 -7.72 2.00
N PRO A 100 -22.27 -8.13 2.46
CA PRO A 100 -22.59 -8.26 3.90
C PRO A 100 -21.66 -9.19 4.67
N SER A 101 -20.97 -10.11 4.00
CA SER A 101 -20.06 -11.09 4.61
C SER A 101 -18.85 -10.45 5.30
N TYR A 102 -18.48 -9.23 4.91
CA TYR A 102 -17.35 -8.48 5.49
C TYR A 102 -17.75 -7.54 6.63
N ALA A 103 -18.96 -7.70 7.19
CA ALA A 103 -19.45 -6.84 8.26
C ALA A 103 -18.48 -6.76 9.45
N GLY A 104 -17.97 -5.55 9.74
CA GLY A 104 -17.05 -5.32 10.86
C GLY A 104 -15.60 -5.73 10.62
N GLN A 105 -15.25 -6.17 9.40
CA GLN A 105 -13.89 -6.62 9.06
C GLN A 105 -13.09 -5.53 8.34
N PHE A 106 -11.78 -5.62 8.45
CA PHE A 106 -10.81 -4.89 7.65
C PHE A 106 -10.37 -5.74 6.47
N VAL A 107 -10.83 -5.36 5.28
CA VAL A 107 -10.50 -6.10 4.05
C VAL A 107 -9.23 -5.56 3.45
N LEU A 108 -8.21 -6.41 3.37
CA LEU A 108 -6.96 -6.13 2.70
C LEU A 108 -6.99 -6.66 1.27
N MET A 109 -6.80 -5.76 0.30
CA MET A 109 -6.71 -6.15 -1.10
C MET A 109 -5.27 -6.52 -1.46
N THR A 110 -5.10 -7.69 -2.07
CA THR A 110 -3.79 -8.10 -2.60
C THR A 110 -3.44 -7.40 -3.91
N ASN A 111 -4.44 -6.96 -4.69
CA ASN A 111 -4.20 -6.12 -5.86
C ASN A 111 -3.60 -4.78 -5.43
N PRO A 112 -2.41 -4.40 -5.93
CA PRO A 112 -1.75 -3.19 -5.49
C PRO A 112 -2.46 -1.89 -5.90
N HIS A 113 -3.16 -1.87 -7.04
CA HIS A 113 -3.81 -0.68 -7.57
C HIS A 113 -5.34 -0.80 -7.45
N ILE A 114 -5.92 -0.01 -6.53
CA ILE A 114 -7.35 0.00 -6.26
C ILE A 114 -7.92 1.41 -6.54
N GLY A 115 -9.18 1.49 -6.99
CA GLY A 115 -9.84 2.76 -7.31
C GLY A 115 -9.63 3.24 -8.75
N ASN A 116 -9.06 2.43 -9.65
CA ASN A 116 -8.84 2.80 -11.05
C ASN A 116 -10.15 2.89 -11.87
N THR A 117 -11.13 2.05 -11.55
CA THR A 117 -12.42 2.02 -12.26
C THR A 117 -13.46 2.99 -11.69
N GLY A 118 -13.14 3.67 -10.58
CA GLY A 118 -14.11 4.41 -9.79
C GLY A 118 -15.24 3.53 -9.27
N VAL A 119 -16.34 4.17 -8.87
CA VAL A 119 -17.53 3.49 -8.33
C VAL A 119 -18.75 3.85 -9.19
N ASN A 120 -19.69 2.90 -9.30
CA ASN A 120 -20.95 3.09 -10.02
C ASN A 120 -22.11 2.40 -9.29
N PHE A 121 -23.29 3.01 -9.21
CA PHE A 121 -24.39 2.48 -8.38
C PHE A 121 -25.00 1.16 -8.89
N ASP A 122 -24.73 0.76 -10.13
CA ASP A 122 -25.28 -0.48 -10.71
C ASP A 122 -24.56 -1.75 -10.21
N ASP A 123 -23.30 -1.61 -9.77
CA ASP A 123 -22.47 -2.72 -9.29
C ASP A 123 -22.49 -2.84 -7.74
N ASP A 124 -23.41 -2.14 -7.05
CA ASP A 124 -23.63 -2.28 -5.60
C ASP A 124 -24.44 -3.57 -5.31
N GLU A 125 -23.83 -4.57 -4.65
CA GLU A 125 -24.52 -5.82 -4.23
C GLU A 125 -25.48 -5.61 -3.06
N SER A 126 -25.39 -4.47 -2.39
CA SER A 126 -26.23 -4.14 -1.24
C SER A 126 -26.40 -2.63 -1.05
N ARG A 127 -27.28 -2.26 -0.13
CA ARG A 127 -27.65 -0.84 0.11
C ARG A 127 -26.53 -0.02 0.78
N GLN A 128 -25.56 -0.67 1.40
CA GLN A 128 -24.52 0.00 2.20
C GLN A 128 -23.19 -0.77 2.18
N CYS A 129 -22.08 -0.09 2.45
CA CYS A 129 -20.82 -0.76 2.71
C CYS A 129 -20.84 -1.38 4.11
N PHE A 130 -20.54 -2.68 4.20
CA PHE A 130 -20.57 -3.42 5.47
C PHE A 130 -19.20 -3.50 6.14
N LEU A 131 -18.10 -3.38 5.39
CA LEU A 131 -16.75 -3.44 5.96
C LEU A 131 -16.50 -2.30 6.96
N ALA A 132 -15.66 -2.59 7.96
CA ALA A 132 -15.19 -1.58 8.89
C ALA A 132 -14.08 -0.71 8.26
N GLY A 133 -13.30 -1.28 7.34
CA GLY A 133 -12.24 -0.54 6.67
C GLY A 133 -11.52 -1.30 5.55
N LEU A 134 -10.89 -0.55 4.66
CA LEU A 134 -10.23 -1.04 3.45
C LEU A 134 -8.72 -0.79 3.53
N VAL A 135 -7.91 -1.83 3.31
CA VAL A 135 -6.44 -1.76 3.35
C VAL A 135 -5.87 -2.06 1.97
N ILE A 136 -5.17 -1.10 1.38
CA ILE A 136 -4.63 -1.22 0.01
C ILE A 136 -3.17 -0.78 -0.08
N ARG A 137 -2.49 -1.18 -1.16
CA ARG A 137 -1.11 -0.74 -1.42
C ARG A 137 -1.09 0.66 -2.02
N SER A 138 -1.88 0.90 -3.07
CA SER A 138 -1.88 2.15 -3.83
C SER A 138 -3.30 2.52 -4.22
N LEU A 139 -3.70 3.74 -3.87
CA LEU A 139 -4.94 4.35 -4.31
C LEU A 139 -4.72 5.03 -5.67
N SER A 140 -5.61 4.79 -6.63
CA SER A 140 -5.56 5.50 -7.91
C SER A 140 -5.85 6.99 -7.71
N ILE A 141 -4.98 7.86 -8.23
CA ILE A 141 -5.17 9.32 -8.20
C ILE A 141 -6.30 9.75 -9.14
N THR A 142 -6.51 8.99 -10.22
CA THR A 142 -7.51 9.27 -11.23
C THR A 142 -8.29 8.01 -11.55
N THR A 143 -9.60 8.16 -11.73
CA THR A 143 -10.50 7.10 -12.19
C THR A 143 -10.63 7.18 -13.71
N SER A 144 -10.69 6.04 -14.39
CA SER A 144 -10.87 5.96 -15.83
C SER A 144 -11.75 4.77 -16.19
N ASN A 145 -13.07 5.00 -16.17
CA ASN A 145 -14.07 4.04 -16.61
C ASN A 145 -15.28 4.82 -17.14
N TRP A 146 -15.86 4.36 -18.25
CA TRP A 146 -17.05 4.98 -18.83
C TRP A 146 -18.28 4.88 -17.93
N ARG A 147 -18.32 3.90 -17.01
CA ARG A 147 -19.36 3.75 -15.97
C ARG A 147 -19.09 4.53 -14.69
N CYS A 148 -17.91 5.15 -14.54
CA CYS A 148 -17.53 5.82 -13.29
C CYS A 148 -18.47 7.00 -13.02
N VAL A 149 -19.09 7.00 -11.85
CA VAL A 149 -19.91 8.11 -11.37
C VAL A 149 -19.16 8.93 -10.31
N GLU A 150 -18.39 8.25 -9.45
CA GLU A 150 -17.69 8.87 -8.33
C GLU A 150 -16.32 8.23 -8.05
N THR A 151 -15.47 8.91 -7.27
CA THR A 151 -14.20 8.34 -6.84
C THR A 151 -14.39 7.42 -5.64
N LEU A 152 -13.51 6.42 -5.52
CA LEU A 152 -13.54 5.48 -4.39
C LEU A 152 -13.37 6.18 -3.03
N GLY A 153 -12.57 7.26 -2.98
CA GLY A 153 -12.34 8.01 -1.74
C GLY A 153 -13.61 8.70 -1.25
N ASP A 154 -14.33 9.36 -2.17
CA ASP A 154 -15.56 10.08 -1.87
C ASP A 154 -16.67 9.09 -1.45
N TYR A 155 -16.83 7.99 -2.20
CA TYR A 155 -17.79 6.93 -1.89
C TYR A 155 -17.63 6.36 -0.47
N LEU A 156 -16.39 6.09 -0.05
CA LEU A 156 -16.11 5.59 1.30
C LEU A 156 -16.33 6.67 2.36
N ALA A 157 -16.02 7.94 2.06
CA ALA A 157 -16.24 9.04 2.98
C ALA A 157 -17.73 9.26 3.26
N GLU A 158 -18.57 9.25 2.22
CA GLU A 158 -20.03 9.38 2.34
C GLU A 158 -20.66 8.26 3.18
N ARG A 159 -20.12 7.04 3.07
CA ARG A 159 -20.59 5.86 3.79
C ARG A 159 -19.90 5.65 5.14
N ASN A 160 -19.10 6.62 5.58
CA ASN A 160 -18.36 6.59 6.84
C ASN A 160 -17.44 5.36 6.99
N VAL A 161 -16.87 4.86 5.90
CA VAL A 161 -15.94 3.73 5.88
C VAL A 161 -14.51 4.22 5.82
N MET A 162 -13.63 3.63 6.63
CA MET A 162 -12.24 4.05 6.72
C MET A 162 -11.39 3.32 5.66
N GLY A 163 -10.53 4.04 4.96
CA GLY A 163 -9.56 3.48 4.04
C GLY A 163 -8.12 3.83 4.44
N ILE A 164 -7.19 2.89 4.26
CA ILE A 164 -5.76 3.18 4.33
C ILE A 164 -4.99 2.66 3.12
N TYR A 165 -4.02 3.44 2.65
CA TYR A 165 -3.16 3.11 1.52
C TYR A 165 -1.67 3.34 1.83
N ASP A 166 -0.79 2.95 0.92
CA ASP A 166 0.68 2.99 1.07
C ASP A 166 1.25 1.98 2.08
N VAL A 167 0.52 0.89 2.34
CA VAL A 167 0.93 -0.20 3.24
C VAL A 167 1.51 -1.37 2.46
N ASP A 168 2.48 -2.11 3.01
CA ASP A 168 2.93 -3.37 2.39
C ASP A 168 1.90 -4.48 2.60
N THR A 169 0.90 -4.51 1.72
CA THR A 169 -0.18 -5.50 1.75
C THR A 169 0.32 -6.93 1.56
N ARG A 170 1.46 -7.13 0.88
CA ARG A 170 2.09 -8.45 0.70
C ARG A 170 2.67 -8.96 2.01
N ALA A 171 3.37 -8.11 2.76
CA ALA A 171 3.92 -8.50 4.05
C ALA A 171 2.81 -8.84 5.05
N ILE A 172 1.73 -8.04 5.10
CA ILE A 172 0.56 -8.35 5.95
C ILE A 172 -0.10 -9.66 5.53
N THR A 173 -0.33 -9.87 4.22
CA THR A 173 -0.93 -11.12 3.73
C THR A 173 -0.11 -12.36 4.11
N ARG A 174 1.23 -12.26 4.04
CA ARG A 174 2.12 -13.36 4.46
C ARG A 174 1.96 -13.68 5.94
N ARG A 175 1.76 -12.65 6.76
CA ARG A 175 1.57 -12.78 8.21
C ARG A 175 0.21 -13.40 8.54
N LEU A 176 -0.86 -12.91 7.91
CA LEU A 176 -2.21 -13.51 8.03
C LEU A 176 -2.25 -14.97 7.57
N ARG A 177 -1.40 -15.37 6.63
CA ARG A 177 -1.30 -16.79 6.21
C ARG A 177 -0.55 -17.68 7.22
N GLN A 178 0.27 -17.09 8.09
CA GLN A 178 1.01 -17.82 9.12
C GLN A 178 0.18 -17.94 10.39
N ASP A 179 -0.41 -16.82 10.82
CA ASP A 179 -1.08 -16.70 12.12
C ASP A 179 -2.61 -16.82 12.03
N GLY A 180 -3.18 -16.76 10.83
CA GLY A 180 -4.61 -16.72 10.60
C GLY A 180 -5.16 -15.29 10.53
N SER A 181 -6.46 -15.14 10.76
CA SER A 181 -7.10 -13.84 10.92
C SER A 181 -6.65 -13.19 12.23
N LEU A 182 -6.18 -11.94 12.15
CA LEU A 182 -5.70 -11.18 13.31
C LEU A 182 -6.65 -10.03 13.60
N ILE A 183 -6.91 -9.73 14.88
CA ILE A 183 -7.62 -8.50 15.24
C ILE A 183 -6.68 -7.31 15.01
N GLY A 184 -7.20 -6.28 14.35
CA GLY A 184 -6.51 -5.05 14.07
C GLY A 184 -7.23 -3.82 14.62
N VAL A 185 -6.47 -2.77 14.87
CA VAL A 185 -6.95 -1.43 15.16
C VAL A 185 -6.45 -0.50 14.08
N LEU A 186 -7.38 0.18 13.42
CA LEU A 186 -7.10 1.17 12.39
C LEU A 186 -7.38 2.54 12.97
N SER A 187 -6.36 3.40 13.04
CA SER A 187 -6.48 4.74 13.62
C SER A 187 -5.84 5.80 12.74
N THR A 188 -6.55 6.92 12.60
CA THR A 188 -6.10 8.16 11.95
C THR A 188 -5.77 9.27 12.95
N GLU A 189 -5.99 9.00 14.24
CA GLU A 189 -5.78 9.98 15.30
C GLU A 189 -4.31 10.02 15.73
N GLN A 190 -3.70 11.20 15.72
CA GLN A 190 -2.32 11.40 16.18
C GLN A 190 -2.21 11.52 17.71
N SER A 191 -3.33 11.69 18.41
CA SER A 191 -3.38 11.97 19.85
C SER A 191 -3.19 10.73 20.74
N ARG A 192 -3.48 9.54 20.21
CA ARG A 192 -3.34 8.28 20.96
C ARG A 192 -1.93 7.71 20.79
N SER A 193 -1.26 7.39 21.90
CA SER A 193 0.02 6.67 21.89
C SER A 193 -0.18 5.20 21.51
N ASP A 194 0.85 4.60 20.91
CA ASP A 194 0.92 3.20 20.48
C ASP A 194 1.09 2.22 21.64
#